data_AF-T0L906-F1
#
_entry.id   AF-T0L906-F1
#
_cell.length_a   1.000
_cell.length_b   1.000
_cell.length_c   1.000
_cell.angle_alpha   90.00
_cell.angle_beta   90.00
_cell.angle_gamma   90.00
#
_symmetry.space_group_name_H-M   'P 1'
#
loop_
_entity.id
_entity.type
_entity.pdbx_description
1 polymer ?
#
loop_
_entity_poly.entity_id
_entity_poly.type
_entity_poly.pdbx_seq_one_letter_code
_entity_poly.pdbx_strand_id
1 'polypeptide(L)'
;MFSREFLPSIKYKKRIYLMNPMIPGLNSDKMSSSDKNSKIDLLDSYEEIEYKIEHNAKFEGLESIFKFIIEPYCKILNIELEKTNDINKMKKLAVKYINKIIEPIREGMLKEPKLIEEAYN
;
A
#
# COMPACT_ATOMS: atom_id res chain seq x y z
N MET A 1 -1.21 -18.26 15.58
CA MET A 1 -1.09 -18.88 16.92
C MET A 1 -0.81 -20.37 16.85
N PHE A 2 -1.46 -21.10 15.95
CA PHE A 2 -1.31 -22.55 15.75
C PHE A 2 0.15 -23.05 15.75
N SER A 3 1.00 -22.50 14.89
CA SER A 3 2.42 -22.88 14.83
C SER A 3 3.20 -22.65 16.14
N ARG A 4 2.76 -21.75 17.02
CA ARG A 4 3.42 -21.49 18.31
C ARG A 4 3.20 -22.64 19.28
N GLU A 5 2.03 -23.25 19.18
CA GLU A 5 1.51 -24.28 20.07
C GLU A 5 1.98 -25.66 19.63
N PHE A 6 1.95 -25.94 18.32
CA PHE A 6 2.22 -27.29 17.81
C PHE A 6 3.66 -27.53 17.36
N LEU A 7 4.44 -26.52 16.96
CA LEU A 7 5.84 -26.77 16.55
C LEU A 7 6.69 -27.43 17.66
N PRO A 8 6.58 -27.02 18.94
CA PRO A 8 7.32 -27.69 20.01
C PRO A 8 6.92 -29.16 20.22
N SER A 9 5.65 -29.52 20.02
CA SER A 9 5.16 -30.90 20.22
C SER A 9 5.69 -31.87 19.16
N ILE A 10 6.03 -31.36 17.97
CA ILE A 10 6.71 -32.13 16.91
C ILE A 10 8.23 -31.89 16.87
N LYS A 11 8.84 -31.45 17.98
CA LYS A 11 10.29 -31.22 18.16
C LYS A 11 10.90 -30.13 17.27
N TYR A 12 10.08 -29.25 16.69
CA TYR A 12 10.56 -28.06 16.00
C TYR A 12 10.73 -26.88 16.97
N LYS A 13 11.71 -26.00 16.67
CA LYS A 13 11.91 -24.77 17.45
C LYS A 13 10.70 -23.84 17.32
N LYS A 14 10.31 -23.22 18.43
CA LYS A 14 9.31 -22.15 18.47
C LYS A 14 9.77 -20.97 17.59
N ARG A 15 8.88 -20.49 16.72
CA ARG A 15 9.13 -19.38 15.80
C ARG A 15 8.62 -18.06 16.39
N ILE A 16 9.33 -16.97 16.12
CA ILE A 16 8.86 -15.60 16.38
C ILE A 16 7.91 -15.20 15.26
N TYR A 17 6.86 -14.45 15.61
CA TYR A 17 5.94 -13.83 14.65
C TYR A 17 6.23 -12.35 14.59
N LEU A 18 6.66 -11.87 13.44
CA LEU A 18 6.67 -10.46 13.12
C LEU A 18 5.50 -10.21 12.18
N MET A 19 4.45 -9.57 12.69
CA MET A 19 3.23 -9.29 11.94
C MET A 19 3.19 -7.81 11.62
N ASN A 20 3.08 -7.49 10.33
CA ASN A 20 2.90 -6.11 9.89
C ASN A 20 1.44 -5.69 10.08
N PRO A 21 1.17 -4.41 10.36
CA PRO A 21 -0.18 -3.88 10.33
C PRO A 21 -0.77 -4.04 8.92
N MET A 22 -2.02 -4.46 8.85
CA MET A 22 -2.75 -4.52 7.58
C MET A 22 -3.29 -3.14 7.24
N ILE A 23 -3.04 -2.69 6.02
CA ILE A 23 -3.57 -1.42 5.52
C ILE A 23 -5.01 -1.66 5.03
N PRO A 24 -6.00 -0.85 5.46
CA PRO A 24 -7.36 -0.94 4.94
C PRO A 24 -7.43 -0.58 3.46
N GLY A 25 -8.54 -0.95 2.81
CA GLY A 25 -8.82 -0.48 1.46
C GLY A 25 -9.10 1.03 1.45
N LEU A 26 -9.03 1.64 0.27
CA LEU A 26 -9.32 3.06 0.08
C LEU A 26 -10.73 3.44 0.57
N ASN A 27 -11.70 2.57 0.32
CA ASN A 27 -13.12 2.77 0.56
C ASN A 27 -13.73 1.81 1.60
N SER A 28 -12.98 0.83 2.11
CA SER A 28 -13.48 -0.21 3.01
C SER A 28 -12.40 -0.76 3.96
N ASP A 29 -12.81 -1.49 5.00
CA ASP A 29 -11.88 -2.07 6.00
C ASP A 29 -10.96 -3.14 5.42
N LYS A 30 -11.29 -3.69 4.25
CA LYS A 30 -10.52 -4.76 3.59
C LYS A 30 -10.01 -4.27 2.25
N MET A 31 -8.71 -4.43 2.02
CA MET A 31 -8.14 -4.35 0.68
C MET A 31 -8.60 -5.60 -0.08
N SER A 32 -9.65 -5.47 -0.91
CA SER A 32 -10.23 -6.61 -1.62
C SER A 32 -9.72 -6.66 -3.04
N SER A 33 -9.11 -7.79 -3.45
CA SER A 33 -8.73 -8.00 -4.85
C SER A 33 -9.92 -8.02 -5.81
N SER A 34 -11.16 -8.19 -5.29
CA SER A 34 -12.37 -8.18 -6.11
C SER A 34 -12.88 -6.78 -6.46
N ASP A 35 -12.51 -5.74 -5.71
CA ASP A 35 -12.86 -4.34 -6.02
C ASP A 35 -11.59 -3.58 -6.42
N LYS A 36 -11.45 -3.35 -7.73
CA LYS A 36 -10.31 -2.62 -8.31
C LYS A 36 -10.16 -1.20 -7.77
N ASN A 37 -11.24 -0.58 -7.31
CA ASN A 37 -11.23 0.77 -6.77
C ASN A 37 -10.94 0.81 -5.26
N SER A 38 -10.87 -0.35 -4.60
CA SER A 38 -10.55 -0.45 -3.17
C SER A 38 -9.05 -0.46 -2.88
N LYS A 39 -8.20 -0.55 -3.91
CA LYS A 39 -6.75 -0.69 -3.77
C LYS A 39 -5.98 0.15 -4.80
N ILE A 40 -4.73 0.45 -4.47
CA ILE A 40 -3.75 0.99 -5.39
C ILE A 40 -2.84 -0.17 -5.82
N ASP A 41 -2.75 -0.40 -7.13
CA ASP A 41 -1.91 -1.44 -7.73
C ASP A 41 -0.55 -0.84 -8.15
N LEU A 42 0.47 -1.68 -8.27
CA LEU A 42 1.82 -1.24 -8.67
C LEU A 42 1.88 -0.84 -10.14
N LEU A 43 0.95 -1.34 -10.94
CA LEU A 43 0.82 -1.03 -12.36
C LEU A 43 -0.17 0.10 -12.65
N ASP A 44 -0.85 0.65 -11.62
CA ASP A 44 -1.77 1.77 -11.82
C ASP A 44 -1.02 2.97 -12.43
N SER A 45 -1.62 3.56 -13.45
CA SER A 45 -1.21 4.83 -14.06
C SER A 45 -1.37 6.01 -13.09
N TYR A 46 -0.82 7.17 -13.44
CA TYR A 46 -0.98 8.37 -12.63
C TYR A 46 -2.47 8.73 -12.49
N GLU A 47 -3.19 8.66 -13.60
CA GLU A 47 -4.60 8.99 -13.74
C GLU A 47 -5.47 8.03 -12.92
N GLU A 48 -5.15 6.74 -12.91
CA GLU A 48 -5.85 5.75 -12.09
C GLU A 48 -5.64 6.00 -10.59
N ILE A 49 -4.42 6.34 -10.17
CA ILE A 49 -4.12 6.69 -8.77
C ILE A 49 -4.90 7.95 -8.37
N GLU A 50 -4.85 8.99 -9.20
CA GLU A 50 -5.57 10.25 -8.96
C GLU A 50 -7.07 9.99 -8.84
N TYR A 51 -7.66 9.28 -9.80
CA TYR A 51 -9.08 8.95 -9.78
C TYR A 51 -9.48 8.20 -8.50
N LYS A 52 -8.75 7.14 -8.14
CA LYS A 52 -9.04 6.32 -6.95
C LYS A 52 -8.92 7.12 -5.65
N ILE A 53 -7.92 7.98 -5.53
CA ILE A 53 -7.75 8.82 -4.34
C ILE A 53 -8.83 9.90 -4.26
N GLU A 54 -9.16 10.55 -5.37
CA GLU A 54 -10.12 11.64 -5.37
C GLU A 54 -11.55 11.15 -5.14
N HIS A 55 -11.95 10.05 -5.77
CA HIS A 55 -13.35 9.62 -5.83
C HIS A 55 -13.69 8.50 -4.84
N ASN A 56 -12.72 7.65 -4.48
CA ASN A 56 -12.99 6.44 -3.70
C ASN A 56 -12.37 6.48 -2.30
N ALA A 57 -11.28 7.22 -2.09
CA ALA A 57 -10.60 7.21 -0.80
C ALA A 57 -11.39 7.95 0.30
N LYS A 58 -11.67 7.21 1.38
CA LYS A 58 -12.18 7.72 2.65
C LYS A 58 -11.04 8.23 3.52
N PHE A 59 -11.38 9.00 4.55
CA PHE A 59 -10.41 9.60 5.46
C PHE A 59 -9.52 8.55 6.14
N GLU A 60 -10.11 7.46 6.63
CA GLU A 60 -9.41 6.38 7.32
C GLU A 60 -8.41 5.67 6.39
N GLY A 61 -8.81 5.46 5.14
CA GLY A 61 -7.94 4.91 4.10
C GLY A 61 -6.74 5.82 3.82
N LEU A 62 -7.00 7.13 3.65
CA LEU A 62 -5.94 8.12 3.47
C LEU A 62 -5.00 8.19 4.68
N GLU A 63 -5.53 8.29 5.89
CA GLU A 63 -4.74 8.35 7.12
C GLU A 63 -3.82 7.12 7.26
N SER A 64 -4.34 5.93 6.95
CA SER A 64 -3.56 4.69 7.00
C SER A 64 -2.39 4.69 6.00
N ILE A 65 -2.61 5.20 4.78
CA ILE A 65 -1.56 5.33 3.76
C ILE A 65 -0.49 6.32 4.22
N PHE A 66 -0.88 7.44 4.80
CA PHE A 66 0.06 8.39 5.37
C PHE A 66 0.92 7.73 6.44
N LYS A 67 0.28 7.12 7.44
CA LYS A 67 0.95 6.53 8.61
C LYS A 67 1.87 5.36 8.27
N PHE A 68 1.45 4.46 7.38
CA PHE A 68 2.16 3.20 7.13
C PHE A 68 3.04 3.22 5.89
N ILE A 69 2.84 4.17 4.98
CA ILE A 69 3.60 4.23 3.71
C ILE A 69 4.32 5.57 3.57
N ILE A 70 3.59 6.69 3.49
CA ILE A 70 4.18 7.98 3.10
C ILE A 70 5.10 8.52 4.19
N GLU A 71 4.68 8.53 5.46
CA GLU A 71 5.50 9.01 6.57
C GLU A 71 6.78 8.18 6.74
N PRO A 72 6.75 6.83 6.76
CA PRO A 72 7.97 6.02 6.74
C PRO A 72 8.88 6.31 5.54
N TYR A 73 8.31 6.43 4.34
CA TYR A 73 9.05 6.74 3.12
C TYR A 73 9.77 8.09 3.23
N CYS A 74 9.04 9.15 3.61
CA CYS A 74 9.60 10.48 3.81
C CYS A 74 10.68 10.49 4.90
N LYS A 75 10.45 9.77 6.01
CA LYS A 75 11.43 9.65 7.10
C LYS A 75 12.72 8.97 6.66
N ILE A 76 12.63 7.88 5.88
CA ILE A 76 13.80 7.15 5.37
C ILE A 76 14.64 8.04 4.45
N LEU A 77 13.98 8.87 3.63
CA LEU A 77 14.64 9.74 2.66
C LEU A 77 14.94 11.16 3.18
N ASN A 78 14.68 11.45 4.45
CA ASN A 78 14.79 12.79 5.05
C ASN A 78 14.04 13.89 4.27
N ILE A 79 12.84 13.56 3.76
CA ILE A 79 11.95 14.49 3.08
C ILE A 79 11.00 15.10 4.12
N GLU A 80 10.92 16.43 4.19
CA GLU A 80 9.93 17.10 5.02
C GLU A 80 8.53 16.92 4.44
N LEU A 81 7.65 16.32 5.23
CA LEU A 81 6.25 16.13 4.87
C LEU A 81 5.42 17.33 5.33
N GLU A 82 4.72 17.96 4.39
CA GLU A 82 3.76 19.01 4.69
C GLU A 82 2.59 18.45 5.51
N LYS A 83 2.35 19.03 6.69
CA LYS A 83 1.19 18.68 7.54
C LYS A 83 -0.03 19.48 7.12
N THR A 84 -1.17 18.81 7.02
CA THR A 84 -2.45 19.44 6.69
C THR A 84 -3.60 18.68 7.32
N ASN A 85 -4.64 19.41 7.72
CA ASN A 85 -5.91 18.85 8.18
C ASN A 85 -7.02 18.94 7.10
N ASP A 86 -6.73 19.61 5.98
CA ASP A 86 -7.65 19.70 4.84
C ASP A 86 -7.58 18.40 4.02
N ILE A 87 -8.72 17.70 3.92
CA ILE A 87 -8.88 16.43 3.20
C ILE A 87 -8.53 16.55 1.71
N ASN A 88 -8.90 17.64 1.04
CA ASN A 88 -8.58 17.84 -0.37
C ASN A 88 -7.07 18.01 -0.57
N LYS A 89 -6.41 18.70 0.36
CA LYS A 89 -4.96 18.83 0.35
C LYS A 89 -4.27 17.51 0.69
N MET A 90 -4.81 16.73 1.63
CA MET A 90 -4.34 15.38 1.93
C MET A 90 -4.42 14.47 0.71
N LYS A 91 -5.54 14.49 -0.03
CA LYS A 91 -5.70 13.74 -1.29
C LYS A 91 -4.62 14.11 -2.31
N LYS A 92 -4.40 15.40 -2.55
CA LYS A 92 -3.34 15.87 -3.47
C LYS A 92 -1.95 15.42 -3.05
N LEU A 93 -1.63 15.52 -1.76
CA LEU A 93 -0.35 15.04 -1.23
C LEU A 93 -0.22 13.52 -1.36
N ALA A 94 -1.29 12.77 -1.09
CA ALA A 94 -1.31 11.32 -1.26
C ALA A 94 -1.03 10.93 -2.72
N VAL A 95 -1.73 11.52 -3.70
CA VAL A 95 -1.49 11.27 -5.14
C VAL A 95 -0.03 11.55 -5.49
N LYS A 96 0.53 12.68 -5.05
CA LYS A 96 1.93 13.06 -5.31
C LYS A 96 2.92 12.04 -4.78
N TYR A 97 2.79 11.63 -3.51
CA TYR A 97 3.77 10.73 -2.88
C TYR A 97 3.59 9.29 -3.31
N ILE A 98 2.36 8.82 -3.48
CA ILE A 98 2.09 7.47 -4.01
C ILE A 98 2.71 7.33 -5.40
N ASN A 99 2.51 8.30 -6.29
CA ASN A 99 3.13 8.27 -7.62
C ASN A 99 4.66 8.23 -7.55
N LYS A 100 5.28 9.07 -6.71
CA LYS A 100 6.75 9.04 -6.50
C LYS A 100 7.27 7.69 -6.02
N ILE A 101 6.49 6.97 -5.22
CA ILE A 101 6.86 5.65 -4.70
C ILE A 101 6.68 4.57 -5.77
N ILE A 102 5.55 4.60 -6.49
CA ILE A 102 5.15 3.55 -7.43
C ILE A 102 5.87 3.68 -8.78
N GLU A 103 6.11 4.89 -9.27
CA GLU A 103 6.71 5.15 -10.59
C GLU A 103 7.98 4.34 -10.89
N PRO A 104 9.03 4.34 -10.05
CA PRO A 104 10.23 3.55 -10.32
C PRO A 104 9.97 2.03 -10.30
N ILE A 105 8.99 1.58 -9.52
CA ILE A 105 8.58 0.17 -9.46
C ILE A 105 7.85 -0.21 -10.74
N ARG A 106 6.87 0.61 -11.14
CA ARG A 106 6.09 0.45 -12.36
C ARG A 106 6.98 0.42 -13.60
N GLU A 107 7.89 1.38 -13.73
CA GLU A 107 8.88 1.41 -14.82
C GLU A 107 9.80 0.19 -14.81
N GLY A 108 10.19 -0.29 -13.63
CA GLY A 108 10.96 -1.52 -13.47
C GLY A 108 10.20 -2.75 -13.97
N MET A 109 8.92 -2.88 -13.60
CA MET A 109 8.07 -4.00 -14.00
C MET A 109 7.77 -3.98 -15.51
N LEU A 110 7.47 -2.80 -16.07
CA LEU A 110 7.12 -2.65 -17.49
C LEU A 110 8.26 -3.01 -18.45
N LYS A 111 9.51 -3.11 -17.97
CA LYS A 111 10.65 -3.60 -18.77
C LYS A 111 10.57 -5.10 -19.07
N GLU A 112 9.81 -5.87 -18.27
CA GLU A 112 9.67 -7.31 -18.38
C GLU A 112 8.19 -7.72 -18.55
N PRO A 113 7.56 -7.40 -19.70
CA PRO A 113 6.13 -7.59 -19.90
C PRO A 113 5.69 -9.06 -19.79
N LYS A 114 6.58 -10.01 -20.11
CA LYS A 114 6.30 -11.45 -19.97
C LYS A 114 6.08 -11.87 -18.53
N LEU A 115 6.88 -11.34 -17.59
CA LEU A 115 6.72 -11.63 -16.17
C LEU A 115 5.41 -11.05 -15.62
N ILE A 116 4.98 -9.89 -16.12
CA ILE A 116 3.68 -9.32 -15.77
C ILE A 116 2.55 -10.24 -16.27
N GLU A 117 2.62 -10.68 -17.53
CA GLU A 117 1.62 -11.57 -18.11
C GLU A 117 1.50 -12.89 -17.34
N GLU A 118 2.62 -13.49 -16.93
CA GLU A 118 2.64 -14.72 -16.11
C GLU A 118 2.15 -14.52 -14.67
N ALA A 119 2.31 -13.32 -14.11
CA ALA A 119 1.90 -13.04 -12.73
C ALA A 119 0.40 -12.72 -12.58
N TYR A 120 -0.23 -12.23 -13.65
CA TYR A 120 -1.62 -11.76 -13.64
C TYR A 120 -2.60 -12.69 -14.39
N ASN A 121 -2.12 -13.73 -15.07
CA ASN A 121 -2.93 -14.79 -15.71
C ASN A 121 -2.78 -16.14 -15.00
#